data_AF-A0A0C3D238-F1
#
_entry.id   AF-A0A0C3D238-F1
#
_cell.length_a   1.000
_cell.length_b   1.000
_cell.length_c   1.000
_cell.angle_alpha   90.00
_cell.angle_beta   90.00
_cell.angle_gamma   90.00
#
_symmetry.space_group_name_H-M   'P 1'
#
loop_
_entity.id
_entity.type
_entity.pdbx_description
1 polymer ?
#
loop_
_entity_poly.entity_id
_entity_poly.type
_entity_poly.pdbx_seq_one_letter_code
_entity_poly.pdbx_strand_id
1 'polypeptide(L)'
;MKIIDGRHPSRVLAIVQHRELRPDTVSFPTPDGPGVVINTQKWLKKAKLPDGAAVRVMDTKLGSYIWKADSRSRLRIFPDNDLEKPVAACYLNHGSAQPILALDYVAEPLRDDIVVAYFIQRRKFAMGDLALDVMVGGPW
;
A
#
# COMPACT_ATOMS: atom_id res chain seq x y z
N MET A 1 6.37 0.59 -12.56
CA MET A 1 5.73 -0.67 -12.13
C MET A 1 4.26 -0.61 -12.51
N LYS A 2 3.77 -1.59 -13.27
CA LYS A 2 2.37 -1.68 -13.70
C LYS A 2 1.66 -2.74 -12.86
N ILE A 3 0.48 -2.43 -12.34
CA ILE A 3 -0.35 -3.35 -11.54
C ILE A 3 -1.57 -3.71 -12.39
N ILE A 4 -1.79 -5.01 -12.59
CA ILE A 4 -2.82 -5.57 -13.48
C ILE A 4 -3.83 -6.36 -12.64
N ASP A 5 -5.12 -6.27 -12.98
CA ASP A 5 -6.17 -7.07 -12.33
C ASP A 5 -6.07 -8.53 -12.79
N GLY A 6 -5.83 -9.45 -11.86
CA GLY A 6 -5.75 -10.87 -12.20
C GLY A 6 -7.06 -11.46 -12.74
N ARG A 7 -8.21 -10.86 -12.40
CA ARG A 7 -9.52 -11.27 -12.94
C ARG A 7 -9.75 -10.77 -14.37
N HIS A 8 -9.13 -9.65 -14.72
CA HIS A 8 -9.26 -9.00 -16.01
C HIS A 8 -7.87 -8.54 -16.49
N PRO A 9 -7.11 -9.42 -17.16
CA PRO A 9 -5.70 -9.15 -17.50
C PRO A 9 -5.49 -7.91 -18.39
N SER A 10 -6.52 -7.48 -19.11
CA SER A 10 -6.52 -6.24 -19.90
C SER A 10 -6.68 -4.97 -19.05
N ARG A 11 -7.16 -5.10 -17.81
CA ARG A 11 -7.43 -4.00 -16.89
C ARG A 11 -6.19 -3.67 -16.07
N VAL A 12 -5.72 -2.45 -16.24
CA VAL A 12 -4.60 -1.89 -15.48
C VAL A 12 -5.17 -1.16 -14.27
N LEU A 13 -4.86 -1.63 -13.06
CA LEU A 13 -5.33 -0.99 -11.83
C LEU A 13 -4.58 0.32 -11.57
N ALA A 14 -3.25 0.27 -11.68
CA ALA A 14 -2.43 1.46 -11.54
C ALA A 14 -1.06 1.32 -12.21
N ILE A 15 -0.46 2.47 -12.48
CA ILE A 15 0.92 2.61 -12.93
C ILE A 15 1.67 3.43 -11.89
N VAL A 16 2.64 2.80 -11.23
CA VAL A 16 3.53 3.46 -10.26
C VAL A 16 4.83 3.85 -10.97
N GLN A 17 5.09 5.16 -11.04
CA GLN A 17 6.31 5.71 -11.60
C GLN A 17 7.26 6.10 -10.46
N HIS A 18 8.42 5.44 -10.43
CA HIS A 18 9.52 5.82 -9.56
C HIS A 18 10.32 6.93 -10.23
N ARG A 19 10.74 7.93 -9.46
CA ARG A 19 11.51 9.06 -9.95
C ARG A 19 12.67 9.32 -9.00
N GLU A 20 13.87 9.49 -9.53
CA GLU A 20 15.07 9.70 -8.71
C GLU A 20 15.09 11.11 -8.09
N LEU A 21 14.67 12.11 -8.86
CA LEU A 21 14.72 13.53 -8.47
C LEU A 21 13.36 14.11 -8.05
N ARG A 22 12.27 13.32 -8.13
CA ARG A 22 10.91 13.77 -7.83
C ARG A 22 10.18 12.73 -6.97
N PRO A 23 9.13 13.10 -6.24
CA PRO A 23 8.31 12.13 -5.55
C PRO A 23 7.71 11.10 -6.51
N ASP A 24 7.62 9.85 -6.04
CA ASP A 24 6.90 8.80 -6.74
C ASP A 24 5.46 9.22 -7.04
N THR A 25 4.96 8.78 -8.19
CA THR A 25 3.57 9.02 -8.58
C THR A 25 2.86 7.72 -8.87
N VAL A 26 1.55 7.72 -8.64
CA VAL A 26 0.63 6.65 -8.99
C VAL A 26 -0.39 7.20 -9.96
N SER A 27 -0.63 6.49 -11.06
CA SER A 27 -1.66 6.83 -12.04
C SER A 27 -2.72 5.74 -12.04
N PHE A 28 -4.00 6.12 -11.89
CA PHE A 28 -5.15 5.21 -11.97
C PHE A 28 -5.85 5.37 -13.33
N PRO A 29 -5.61 4.47 -14.30
CA PRO A 29 -6.13 4.61 -15.66
C PRO A 29 -7.66 4.66 -15.70
N THR A 30 -8.19 5.52 -16.55
CA THR A 30 -9.63 5.61 -16.85
C THR A 30 -9.89 5.07 -18.26
N PRO A 31 -11.05 4.47 -18.54
CA PRO A 31 -11.39 3.97 -19.88
C PRO A 31 -11.27 5.04 -20.98
N ASP A 32 -11.63 6.29 -20.66
CA ASP A 32 -11.81 7.36 -21.64
C ASP A 32 -10.61 8.34 -21.75
N GLY A 33 -9.48 8.06 -21.09
CA GLY A 33 -8.35 9.00 -21.16
C GLY A 33 -7.28 8.86 -20.08
N PRO A 34 -6.38 9.86 -19.97
CA PRO A 34 -5.32 9.84 -18.98
C PRO A 34 -5.93 9.85 -17.58
N GLY A 35 -5.64 8.77 -16.86
CA GLY A 35 -6.11 8.56 -15.50
C GLY A 35 -5.63 9.61 -14.50
N VAL A 36 -6.16 9.53 -13.27
CA VAL A 36 -5.75 10.45 -12.19
C VAL A 36 -4.33 10.13 -11.76
N VAL A 37 -3.43 11.12 -11.82
CA VAL A 37 -2.04 11.02 -11.34
C VAL A 37 -1.93 11.66 -9.97
N ILE A 38 -1.47 10.90 -8.98
CA ILE A 38 -1.39 11.31 -7.59
C ILE A 38 0.05 11.13 -7.09
N ASN A 39 0.52 12.09 -6.29
CA ASN A 39 1.78 11.96 -5.56
C ASN A 39 1.62 10.91 -4.45
N THR A 40 2.46 9.87 -4.48
CA THR A 40 2.39 8.74 -3.54
C THR A 40 2.65 9.15 -2.09
N GLN A 41 3.53 10.12 -1.84
CA GLN A 41 3.81 10.59 -0.49
C GLN A 41 2.67 11.41 0.10
N LYS A 42 1.90 12.11 -0.76
CA LYS A 42 0.69 12.83 -0.35
C LYS A 42 -0.47 11.86 -0.13
N TRP A 43 -0.65 10.90 -1.04
CA TRP A 43 -1.73 9.92 -1.00
C TRP A 43 -1.56 8.89 0.11
N LEU A 44 -0.35 8.39 0.32
CA LEU A 44 0.02 7.37 1.31
C LEU A 44 1.10 7.90 2.25
N LYS A 45 0.72 8.88 3.07
CA LYS A 45 1.61 9.65 3.93
C LYS A 45 2.03 8.87 5.18
N LYS A 46 3.23 9.14 5.69
CA LYS A 46 3.67 8.62 7.00
C LYS A 46 3.00 9.43 8.11
N ALA A 47 2.56 8.77 9.17
CA ALA A 47 2.07 9.43 10.38
C ALA A 47 2.45 8.63 11.63
N LYS A 48 2.15 9.21 12.80
CA LYS A 48 2.22 8.53 14.09
C LYS A 48 0.88 8.68 14.79
N LEU A 49 0.41 7.61 15.40
CA LEU A 49 -0.74 7.62 16.29
C LEU A 49 -0.37 8.25 17.65
N PRO A 50 -1.35 8.61 18.50
CA PRO A 50 -1.09 9.17 19.84
C PRO A 50 -0.26 8.24 20.75
N ASP A 51 -0.35 6.93 20.54
CA ASP A 51 0.45 5.90 21.21
C ASP A 51 1.90 5.82 20.70
N GLY A 52 2.27 6.67 19.73
CA GLY A 52 3.59 6.69 19.09
C GLY A 52 3.77 5.67 17.96
N ALA A 53 2.77 4.82 17.68
CA ALA A 53 2.86 3.80 16.65
C ALA A 53 3.00 4.44 15.26
N ALA A 54 3.99 3.98 14.49
CA ALA A 54 4.18 4.42 13.11
C ALA A 54 3.11 3.79 12.19
N VAL A 55 2.43 4.64 11.42
CA VAL A 55 1.36 4.22 10.50
C VAL A 55 1.51 4.90 9.13
N ARG A 56 0.76 4.40 8.14
CA ARG A 56 0.50 5.16 6.90
C ARG A 56 -0.96 5.59 6.87
N VAL A 57 -1.21 6.82 6.46
CA VAL A 57 -2.57 7.31 6.21
C VAL A 57 -2.76 7.38 4.70
N MET A 58 -3.82 6.73 4.23
CA MET A 58 -4.24 6.68 2.83
C MET A 58 -5.50 7.52 2.66
N ASP A 59 -5.40 8.62 1.92
CA ASP A 59 -6.54 9.51 1.68
C ASP A 59 -7.25 9.11 0.38
N THR A 60 -8.51 8.71 0.48
CA THR A 60 -9.33 8.26 -0.67
C THR A 60 -10.55 9.15 -0.85
N LYS A 61 -11.31 8.94 -1.93
CA LYS A 61 -12.59 9.64 -2.14
C LYS A 61 -13.64 9.28 -1.09
N LEU A 62 -13.50 8.14 -0.41
CA LEU A 62 -14.43 7.67 0.62
C LEU A 62 -13.97 8.00 2.05
N GLY A 63 -12.86 8.73 2.20
CA GLY A 63 -12.28 9.09 3.49
C GLY A 63 -10.85 8.61 3.66
N SER A 64 -10.32 8.84 4.85
CA SER A 64 -8.96 8.49 5.24
C SER A 64 -8.93 7.11 5.91
N TYR A 65 -7.91 6.33 5.55
CA TYR A 65 -7.72 4.98 6.04
C TYR A 65 -6.31 4.80 6.60
N ILE A 66 -6.20 4.19 7.76
CA ILE A 66 -4.95 3.99 8.48
C ILE A 66 -4.45 2.57 8.26
N TRP A 67 -3.27 2.48 7.67
CA TRP A 67 -2.49 1.27 7.55
C TRP A 67 -1.60 1.12 8.77
N LYS A 68 -1.88 0.09 9.58
CA LYS A 68 -1.15 -0.24 10.80
C LYS A 68 -0.59 -1.65 10.68
N ALA A 69 0.70 -1.80 10.95
CA ALA A 69 1.32 -3.11 11.12
C ALA A 69 1.08 -3.57 12.56
N ASP A 70 0.69 -4.84 12.75
CA ASP A 70 0.67 -5.47 14.07
C ASP A 70 2.02 -6.11 14.41
N SER A 71 2.16 -6.61 15.66
CA SER A 71 3.38 -7.23 16.17
C SER A 71 3.80 -8.51 15.44
N ARG A 72 2.93 -9.07 14.58
CA ARG A 72 3.23 -10.23 13.73
C ARG A 72 3.46 -9.83 12.28
N SER A 73 3.77 -8.56 12.04
CA SER A 73 3.96 -7.97 10.71
C SER A 73 2.74 -8.12 9.79
N ARG A 74 1.54 -8.34 10.35
CA ARG A 74 0.31 -8.35 9.56
C ARG A 74 -0.14 -6.91 9.39
N LEU A 75 -0.49 -6.56 8.16
CA LEU A 75 -0.85 -5.21 7.82
C LEU A 75 -2.38 -5.11 7.85
N ARG A 76 -2.93 -4.23 8.66
CA ARG A 76 -4.38 -4.01 8.78
C ARG A 76 -4.73 -2.59 8.39
N ILE A 77 -5.94 -2.44 7.87
CA ILE A 77 -6.46 -1.17 7.37
C ILE A 77 -7.70 -0.82 8.18
N PHE A 78 -7.68 0.35 8.77
CA PHE A 78 -8.74 0.87 9.63
C PHE A 78 -9.30 2.15 9.01
N PRO A 79 -10.60 2.42 9.11
CA PRO A 79 -11.12 3.76 8.97
C PRO A 79 -10.45 4.71 9.98
N ASP A 80 -10.19 5.96 9.61
CA ASP A 80 -9.59 6.94 10.52
C ASP A 80 -10.48 7.22 11.76
N ASN A 81 -11.79 7.02 11.63
CA ASN A 81 -12.77 7.21 12.69
C ASN A 81 -13.06 5.94 13.54
N ASP A 82 -12.49 4.78 13.17
CA ASP A 82 -12.68 3.51 13.90
C ASP A 82 -11.40 2.65 13.82
N LEU A 83 -10.55 2.77 14.83
CA LEU A 83 -9.30 2.02 14.94
C LEU A 83 -9.46 0.63 15.59
N GLU A 84 -10.67 0.26 16.00
CA GLU A 84 -10.94 -1.04 16.62
C GLU A 84 -11.35 -2.07 15.58
N LYS A 85 -12.06 -1.64 14.54
CA LYS A 85 -12.59 -2.52 13.49
C LYS A 85 -11.85 -2.35 12.16
N PRO A 86 -10.92 -3.27 11.81
CA PRO A 86 -10.27 -3.21 10.51
C PRO A 86 -11.25 -3.57 9.38
N VAL A 87 -11.16 -2.83 8.28
CA VAL A 87 -11.94 -3.09 7.05
C VAL A 87 -11.18 -3.94 6.03
N ALA A 88 -9.87 -4.12 6.22
CA ALA A 88 -9.08 -5.06 5.46
C ALA A 88 -7.84 -5.53 6.25
N ALA A 89 -7.34 -6.70 5.90
CA ALA A 89 -6.15 -7.29 6.46
C ALA A 89 -5.30 -7.99 5.39
N CYS A 90 -3.99 -7.81 5.48
CA CYS A 90 -3.02 -8.58 4.72
C CYS A 90 -2.18 -9.46 5.63
N TYR A 91 -2.08 -10.73 5.25
CA TYR A 91 -1.27 -11.73 5.94
C TYR A 91 -0.60 -12.65 4.92
N LEU A 92 0.51 -13.26 5.32
CA LEU A 92 1.11 -14.36 4.58
C LEU A 92 0.34 -15.64 4.91
N ASN A 93 -0.01 -16.40 3.89
CA ASN A 93 -0.65 -17.69 4.10
C ASN A 93 0.38 -18.68 4.65
N HIS A 94 0.07 -19.35 5.77
CA HIS A 94 0.93 -20.39 6.35
C HIS A 94 0.90 -21.63 5.45
N GLY A 95 1.71 -21.61 4.38
CA GLY A 95 1.76 -22.67 3.36
C GLY A 95 2.04 -22.16 1.95
N SER A 96 1.91 -20.86 1.70
CA SER A 96 2.32 -20.25 0.43
C SER A 96 3.05 -18.94 0.66
N ALA A 97 4.13 -18.68 -0.08
CA ALA A 97 4.81 -17.38 -0.07
C ALA A 97 3.95 -16.22 -0.62
N GLN A 98 2.74 -16.52 -1.10
CA GLN A 98 1.82 -15.54 -1.64
C GLN A 98 1.05 -14.82 -0.53
N PRO A 99 1.02 -13.47 -0.55
CA PRO A 99 0.19 -12.72 0.38
C PRO A 99 -1.29 -12.88 0.06
N ILE A 100 -2.11 -12.90 1.09
CA ILE A 100 -3.56 -12.79 0.98
C ILE A 100 -3.95 -11.40 1.48
N LEU A 101 -4.80 -10.72 0.72
CA LEU A 101 -5.46 -9.48 1.10
C LEU A 101 -6.95 -9.80 1.26
N ALA A 102 -7.44 -9.80 2.50
CA ALA A 102 -8.83 -9.98 2.83
C ALA A 102 -9.48 -8.60 3.04
N LEU A 103 -10.60 -8.35 2.37
CA LEU A 103 -11.39 -7.12 2.49
C LEU A 103 -12.76 -7.45 3.06
N ASP A 104 -13.25 -6.60 3.96
CA ASP A 104 -14.67 -6.55 4.29
C ASP A 104 -15.45 -6.03 3.07
N TYR A 105 -16.69 -6.50 2.90
CA TYR A 105 -17.58 -6.07 1.83
C TYR A 105 -17.72 -4.54 1.77
N VAL A 106 -17.73 -3.87 2.93
CA VAL A 106 -17.84 -2.39 2.99
C VAL A 106 -16.63 -1.68 2.37
N ALA A 107 -15.48 -2.35 2.25
CA ALA A 107 -14.27 -1.83 1.63
C ALA A 107 -14.06 -2.28 0.18
N GLU A 108 -14.99 -3.03 -0.42
CA GLU A 108 -14.89 -3.42 -1.83
C GLU A 108 -14.73 -2.22 -2.78
N PRO A 109 -15.39 -1.06 -2.56
CA PRO A 109 -15.15 0.15 -3.38
C PRO A 109 -13.71 0.68 -3.32
N LEU A 110 -12.94 0.31 -2.29
CA LEU A 110 -11.55 0.70 -2.08
C LEU A 110 -10.55 -0.35 -2.58
N ARG A 111 -11.04 -1.46 -3.17
CA ARG A 111 -10.21 -2.60 -3.54
C ARG A 111 -8.97 -2.19 -4.32
N ASP A 112 -9.13 -1.34 -5.33
CA ASP A 112 -8.02 -0.92 -6.19
C ASP A 112 -7.03 -0.04 -5.43
N ASP A 113 -7.49 0.95 -4.66
CA ASP A 113 -6.65 1.79 -3.79
C ASP A 113 -5.84 0.93 -2.80
N ILE A 114 -6.50 -0.03 -2.16
CA ILE A 114 -5.89 -0.92 -1.18
C ILE A 114 -4.81 -1.80 -1.83
N VAL A 115 -5.13 -2.45 -2.95
CA VAL A 115 -4.18 -3.32 -3.66
C VAL A 115 -2.94 -2.52 -4.09
N VAL A 116 -3.15 -1.32 -4.62
CA VAL A 116 -2.06 -0.47 -5.10
C VAL A 116 -1.18 0.03 -3.96
N ALA A 117 -1.79 0.50 -2.86
CA ALA A 117 -1.06 0.93 -1.67
C ALA A 117 -0.29 -0.23 -1.02
N TYR A 118 -0.84 -1.46 -1.04
CA TYR A 118 -0.14 -2.65 -0.58
C TYR A 118 1.15 -2.91 -1.36
N PHE A 119 1.08 -2.93 -2.70
CA PHE A 119 2.25 -3.15 -3.54
C PHE A 119 3.32 -2.07 -3.37
N ILE A 120 2.90 -0.80 -3.22
CA ILE A 120 3.82 0.31 -2.94
C ILE A 120 4.54 0.11 -1.61
N GLN A 121 3.83 -0.28 -0.55
CA GLN A 121 4.43 -0.52 0.75
C GLN A 121 5.38 -1.71 0.71
N ARG A 122 4.97 -2.83 0.13
CA ARG A 122 5.80 -4.04 0.06
C ARG A 122 7.08 -3.82 -0.72
N ARG A 123 7.02 -3.06 -1.82
CA ARG A 123 8.23 -2.68 -2.58
C ARG A 123 9.17 -1.82 -1.74
N LYS A 124 8.65 -0.89 -0.94
CA LYS A 124 9.46 -0.04 -0.05
C LYS A 124 10.11 -0.85 1.08
N PHE A 125 9.43 -1.86 1.62
CA PHE A 125 10.03 -2.78 2.59
C PHE A 125 11.16 -3.59 1.94
N ALA A 126 10.90 -4.24 0.80
CA ALA A 126 11.94 -5.00 0.11
C ALA A 126 13.19 -4.17 -0.23
N MET A 127 13.01 -2.92 -0.67
CA MET A 127 14.14 -2.02 -0.95
C MET A 127 14.83 -1.48 0.31
N GLY A 128 14.08 -1.30 1.40
CA GLY A 128 14.63 -0.90 2.70
C GLY A 128 15.48 -2.01 3.32
N ASP A 129 15.02 -3.26 3.21
CA ASP A 129 15.77 -4.43 3.66
C ASP A 129 17.05 -4.63 2.84
N LEU A 130 16.99 -4.46 1.51
CA LEU A 130 18.17 -4.43 0.63
C LEU A 130 19.16 -3.30 0.99
N ALA A 131 18.68 -2.12 1.39
CA ALA A 131 19.53 -1.01 1.80
C ALA A 131 20.20 -1.25 3.17
N LEU A 132 19.56 -2.02 4.07
CA LEU A 132 20.15 -2.46 5.32
C LEU A 132 21.21 -3.54 5.10
N ASP A 133 20.98 -4.48 4.19
CA ASP A 133 21.96 -5.53 3.85
C ASP A 133 23.24 -4.95 3.23
N VAL A 134 23.12 -3.89 2.41
CA VAL A 134 24.29 -3.20 1.83
C VAL A 134 25.11 -2.44 2.89
N MET A 135 24.51 -2.03 4.01
CA MET A 135 25.25 -1.34 5.09
C MET A 135 25.89 -2.28 6.12
N VAL A 136 25.61 -3.58 6.09
CA VAL A 136 26.25 -4.57 6.97
C VAL A 136 27.47 -5.25 6.31
N GLY A 137 27.73 -4.97 5.03
CA GLY A 137 28.89 -5.48 4.27
C GLY A 137 30.09 -4.53 4.20
N GLY A 138 30.54 -3.95 5.33
CA GLY A 138 31.81 -3.19 5.38
C GLY A 138 32.96 -4.06 5.91
N PRO A 139 34.03 -4.33 5.16
CA PRO A 139 35.17 -5.10 5.63
C PRO A 139 36.05 -4.29 6.58
N TRP A 140 36.60 -5.00 7.57
CA TRP A 140 37.67 -4.57 8.47
C TRP A 140 39.00 -4.42 7.73
#